data_AF-A0A064C999-F1
#
_entry.id   AF-A0A064C999-F1
#
_cell.length_a   1.000
_cell.length_b   1.000
_cell.length_c   1.000
_cell.angle_alpha   90.00
_cell.angle_beta   90.00
_cell.angle_gamma   90.00
#
_symmetry.space_group_name_H-M   'P 1'
#
loop_
_entity.id
_entity.type
_entity.pdbx_description
1 polymer ?
#
loop_
_entity_poly.entity_id
_entity_poly.type
_entity_poly.pdbx_seq_one_letter_code
_entity_poly.pdbx_strand_id
1 'polypeptide(L)'
;MWLWALVTAVLMVIAIAAIAAITYAIAHSAGTSTAAAPTPSEPTYTAAQQAAAKQAVCSAFDVSSKGIASQGGARVDGQPNIPMLLRTLSGTVSMQNALVPATPADVAEPARRVVQTNLDLMNAALGQANINEVKAANDASNGAVDALLSACGLPH
;
A
#
# COMPACT_ATOMS: atom_id res chain seq x y z
N MET A 1 32.27 5.32 1.55
CA MET A 1 31.37 4.15 1.64
C MET A 1 31.32 3.53 3.03
N TRP A 2 32.43 3.50 3.80
CA TRP A 2 32.45 2.93 5.17
C TRP A 2 31.70 3.74 6.24
N LEU A 3 31.64 5.06 6.12
CA LEU A 3 30.94 5.91 7.09
C LEU A 3 29.42 5.62 7.16
N TRP A 4 28.81 5.31 6.01
CA TRP A 4 27.39 4.99 5.92
C TRP A 4 27.05 3.62 6.52
N ALA A 5 27.94 2.64 6.36
CA ALA A 5 27.79 1.31 6.95
C ALA A 5 27.95 1.34 8.48
N LEU A 6 28.81 2.22 9.01
CA LEU A 6 28.94 2.42 10.45
C LEU A 6 27.70 3.09 11.06
N VAL A 7 27.09 4.05 10.36
CA VAL A 7 25.86 4.73 10.83
C VAL A 7 24.67 3.76 10.89
N THR A 8 24.49 2.91 9.87
CA THR A 8 23.41 1.92 9.88
C THR A 8 23.62 0.81 10.91
N ALA A 9 24.87 0.36 11.11
CA ALA A 9 25.20 -0.62 12.14
C ALA A 9 24.97 -0.07 13.55
N VAL A 10 25.36 1.18 13.83
CA VAL A 10 25.13 1.82 15.14
C VAL A 10 23.63 1.99 15.42
N LEU A 11 22.83 2.38 14.42
CA LEU A 11 21.37 2.50 14.58
C LEU A 11 20.69 1.16 14.89
N MET A 12 21.16 0.06 14.30
CA MET A 12 20.66 -1.29 14.60
C MET A 12 21.06 -1.78 16.00
N VAL A 13 22.29 -1.50 16.45
CA VAL A 13 22.76 -1.91 17.79
C VAL A 13 22.03 -1.16 18.91
N ILE A 14 21.71 0.12 18.71
CA ILE A 14 20.91 0.91 19.68
C ILE A 14 19.49 0.34 19.80
N ALA A 15 18.89 -0.14 18.72
CA ALA A 15 17.55 -0.73 18.73
C ALA A 15 17.49 -2.05 19.54
N ILE A 16 18.55 -2.86 19.52
CA ILE A 16 18.57 -4.17 20.21
C ILE A 16 18.87 -4.01 21.71
N ALA A 17 19.72 -3.05 22.11
CA ALA A 17 20.02 -2.80 23.52
C ALA A 17 18.80 -2.25 24.30
N ALA A 18 17.92 -1.49 23.63
CA ALA A 18 16.70 -0.97 24.23
C ALA A 18 15.70 -2.10 24.59
N ILE A 19 15.61 -3.16 23.78
CA ILE A 19 14.65 -4.26 23.99
C ILE A 19 15.02 -5.09 25.23
N ALA A 20 16.32 -5.37 25.43
CA ALA A 20 16.78 -6.18 26.57
C ALA A 20 16.62 -5.46 27.92
N ALA A 21 16.82 -4.14 27.97
CA ALA A 21 16.62 -3.35 29.19
C ALA A 21 15.14 -3.31 29.61
N ILE A 22 14.22 -3.23 28.64
CA ILE A 22 12.77 -3.22 28.88
C ILE A 22 12.31 -4.56 29.47
N THR A 23 12.79 -5.70 28.95
CA THR A 23 12.41 -7.02 29.48
C THR A 23 12.96 -7.27 30.90
N TYR A 24 14.19 -6.85 31.19
CA TYR A 24 14.78 -7.00 32.54
C TYR A 24 14.08 -6.13 33.58
N ALA A 25 13.68 -4.90 33.23
CA ALA A 25 12.93 -4.03 34.13
C ALA A 25 11.52 -4.58 34.45
N ILE A 26 10.82 -5.14 33.45
CA ILE A 26 9.47 -5.71 33.66
C ILE A 26 9.53 -6.98 34.54
N ALA A 27 10.54 -7.83 34.34
CA ALA A 27 10.70 -9.05 35.15
C ALA A 27 11.16 -8.75 36.60
N HIS A 28 11.96 -7.71 36.80
CA HIS A 28 12.46 -7.33 38.14
C HIS A 28 11.45 -6.51 38.95
N SER A 29 10.54 -5.77 38.30
CA SER A 29 9.50 -4.95 38.95
C SER A 29 8.19 -5.70 39.23
N ALA A 30 8.06 -6.97 38.85
CA ALA A 30 6.89 -7.79 39.17
C ALA A 30 6.75 -8.13 40.67
N GLY A 31 7.75 -7.79 41.49
CA GLY A 31 7.62 -7.73 42.94
C GLY A 31 7.15 -6.34 43.37
N THR A 32 5.87 -6.22 43.74
CA THR A 32 5.24 -5.07 44.40
C THR A 32 4.97 -3.83 43.52
N SER A 33 3.70 -3.59 43.17
CA SER A 33 2.95 -2.36 43.57
C SER A 33 1.75 -2.06 42.67
N THR A 34 0.64 -1.77 43.34
CA THR A 34 -0.52 -0.91 43.05
C THR A 34 -0.70 -0.39 41.61
N ALA A 35 -1.86 -0.72 41.01
CA ALA A 35 -2.27 -0.32 39.68
C ALA A 35 -2.29 1.22 39.50
N ALA A 36 -1.45 1.72 38.59
CA ALA A 36 -1.50 3.08 38.08
C ALA A 36 -2.41 3.15 36.83
N ALA A 37 -3.09 4.29 36.66
CA ALA A 37 -3.98 4.56 35.53
C ALA A 37 -3.26 4.43 34.18
N PRO A 38 -3.93 3.96 33.11
CA PRO A 38 -3.32 3.76 31.81
C PRO A 38 -2.88 5.10 31.21
N THR A 39 -1.59 5.25 30.92
CA THR A 39 -1.08 6.37 30.14
C THR A 39 -1.54 6.27 28.69
N PRO A 40 -1.77 7.40 27.99
CA PRO A 40 -2.09 7.38 26.57
C PRO A 40 -0.95 6.73 25.79
N SER A 41 -1.26 5.67 25.04
CA SER A 41 -0.31 5.04 24.12
C SER A 41 0.14 6.07 23.08
N GLU A 42 1.45 6.29 22.96
CA GLU A 42 1.99 7.08 21.85
C GLU A 42 1.54 6.46 20.51
N PRO A 43 1.21 7.28 19.49
CA PRO A 43 0.82 6.77 18.19
C PRO A 43 1.92 5.88 17.61
N THR A 44 1.54 4.69 17.16
CA THR A 44 2.45 3.65 16.62
C THR A 44 3.34 4.15 15.47
N TYR A 45 2.90 5.20 14.75
CA TYR A 45 3.63 5.84 13.66
C TYR A 45 3.59 7.36 13.78
N THR A 46 4.73 7.99 13.58
CA THR A 46 4.86 9.46 13.51
C THR A 46 4.18 10.03 12.25
N ALA A 47 3.80 11.31 12.29
CA ALA A 47 3.23 11.99 11.14
C ALA A 47 4.15 11.98 9.90
N ALA A 48 5.47 12.06 10.11
CA ALA A 48 6.46 12.00 9.04
C ALA A 48 6.49 10.62 8.36
N GLN A 49 6.41 9.53 9.14
CA GLN A 49 6.33 8.17 8.60
C GLN A 49 5.05 7.95 7.79
N GLN A 50 3.93 8.47 8.29
CA GLN A 50 2.64 8.41 7.61
C GLN A 50 2.64 9.20 6.29
N ALA A 51 3.23 10.40 6.27
CA ALA A 51 3.37 11.21 5.06
C ALA A 51 4.25 10.53 4.01
N ALA A 52 5.38 9.95 4.42
CA ALA A 52 6.26 9.20 3.52
C ALA A 52 5.57 7.96 2.94
N ALA A 53 4.83 7.21 3.76
CA ALA A 53 4.06 6.05 3.31
C ALA A 53 2.95 6.45 2.30
N LYS A 54 2.20 7.53 2.59
CA LYS A 54 1.22 8.10 1.65
C LYS A 54 1.87 8.48 0.32
N GLN A 55 3.00 9.18 0.36
CA GLN A 55 3.73 9.59 -0.84
C GLN A 55 4.19 8.38 -1.66
N ALA A 56 4.68 7.32 -1.02
CA ALA A 56 5.13 6.11 -1.71
C ALA A 56 3.99 5.45 -2.50
N VAL A 57 2.81 5.29 -1.89
CA VAL A 57 1.64 4.69 -2.55
C VAL A 57 1.14 5.56 -3.70
N CYS A 58 1.00 6.87 -3.48
CA CYS A 58 0.52 7.79 -4.51
C CYS A 58 1.50 7.91 -5.69
N SER A 59 2.81 7.87 -5.43
CA SER A 59 3.84 7.86 -6.48
C SER A 59 3.79 6.56 -7.29
N ALA A 60 3.68 5.40 -6.61
CA ALA A 60 3.52 4.11 -7.28
C ALA A 60 2.29 4.09 -8.19
N PHE A 61 1.16 4.66 -7.72
CA PHE A 61 -0.06 4.77 -8.49
C PHE A 61 0.08 5.72 -9.70
N ASP A 62 0.62 6.93 -9.53
CA ASP A 62 0.81 7.91 -10.61
C ASP A 62 1.69 7.36 -11.75
N VAL A 63 2.78 6.68 -11.40
CA VAL A 63 3.66 6.04 -12.41
C VAL A 63 2.93 4.90 -13.12
N SER A 64 2.09 4.15 -12.40
CA SER A 64 1.37 2.99 -12.92
C SER A 64 0.20 3.35 -13.81
N SER A 65 -0.53 4.42 -13.52
CA SER A 65 -1.70 4.87 -14.28
C SER A 65 -1.33 5.53 -15.60
N LYS A 66 -0.13 6.12 -15.69
CA LYS A 66 0.37 6.77 -16.91
C LYS A 66 0.42 5.82 -18.11
N GLY A 67 -0.32 6.22 -19.14
CA GLY A 67 -0.35 5.56 -20.45
C GLY A 67 -1.23 4.31 -20.51
N ILE A 68 -2.02 3.97 -19.47
CA ILE A 68 -2.98 2.85 -19.55
C ILE A 68 -4.18 3.23 -20.43
N ALA A 69 -4.71 4.45 -20.30
CA ALA A 69 -5.87 4.92 -21.07
C ALA A 69 -5.66 4.86 -22.60
N SER A 70 -4.42 4.99 -23.06
CA SER A 70 -4.07 4.93 -24.49
C SER A 70 -4.00 3.51 -25.07
N GLN A 71 -4.11 2.46 -24.25
CA GLN A 71 -3.96 1.07 -24.69
C GLN A 71 -5.29 0.36 -24.98
N GLY A 72 -6.43 1.06 -24.87
CA GLY A 72 -7.75 0.48 -25.06
C GLY A 72 -8.28 -0.28 -23.84
N GLY A 73 -9.39 -1.00 -24.02
CA GLY A 73 -10.06 -1.74 -22.94
C GLY A 73 -9.38 -3.06 -22.60
N ALA A 74 -9.84 -3.69 -21.50
CA ALA A 74 -9.36 -4.99 -21.04
C ALA A 74 -9.57 -6.15 -22.04
N ARG A 75 -10.51 -5.98 -22.99
CA ARG A 75 -10.68 -6.81 -24.17
C ARG A 75 -10.76 -5.97 -25.43
N VAL A 76 -10.21 -6.47 -26.52
CA VAL A 76 -10.29 -5.91 -27.87
C VAL A 76 -10.75 -7.05 -28.79
N ASP A 77 -11.82 -6.82 -29.55
CA ASP A 77 -12.43 -7.82 -30.45
C ASP A 77 -12.77 -9.16 -29.74
N GLY A 78 -13.22 -9.08 -28.48
CA GLY A 78 -13.58 -10.24 -27.67
C GLY A 78 -12.40 -11.02 -27.09
N GLN A 79 -11.17 -10.65 -27.44
CA GLN A 79 -9.94 -11.26 -26.92
C GLN A 79 -9.33 -10.41 -25.79
N PRO A 80 -8.63 -11.03 -24.82
CA PRO A 80 -7.93 -10.28 -23.78
C PRO A 80 -6.84 -9.36 -24.35
N ASN A 81 -6.80 -8.11 -23.89
CA ASN A 81 -5.75 -7.16 -24.24
C ASN A 81 -4.50 -7.39 -23.38
N ILE A 82 -3.70 -8.38 -23.74
CA ILE A 82 -2.57 -8.86 -22.91
C ILE A 82 -1.57 -7.74 -22.53
N PRO A 83 -1.12 -6.85 -23.43
CA PRO A 83 -0.19 -5.78 -23.07
C PRO A 83 -0.76 -4.83 -22.00
N MET A 84 -2.03 -4.44 -22.16
CA MET A 84 -2.74 -3.59 -21.20
C MET A 84 -2.88 -4.29 -19.84
N LEU A 85 -3.33 -5.56 -19.84
CA LEU A 85 -3.49 -6.35 -18.62
C LEU A 85 -2.18 -6.56 -17.87
N LEU A 86 -1.06 -6.79 -18.58
CA LEU A 86 0.26 -6.96 -17.97
C LEU A 86 0.76 -5.66 -17.33
N ARG A 87 0.50 -4.51 -17.97
CA ARG A 87 0.82 -3.21 -17.39
C ARG A 87 0.00 -2.93 -16.15
N THR A 88 -1.31 -3.23 -16.19
CA THR A 88 -2.21 -3.14 -15.04
C THR A 88 -1.75 -4.03 -13.88
N LEU A 89 -1.29 -5.25 -14.16
CA LEU A 89 -0.73 -6.14 -13.14
C LEU A 89 0.53 -5.57 -12.51
N SER A 90 1.46 -5.09 -13.34
CA SER A 90 2.73 -4.50 -12.87
C SER A 90 2.47 -3.31 -11.96
N GLY A 91 1.51 -2.45 -12.32
CA GLY A 91 1.08 -1.33 -11.48
C GLY A 91 0.40 -1.77 -10.18
N THR A 92 -0.47 -2.78 -10.26
CA THR A 92 -1.12 -3.40 -9.10
C THR A 92 -0.10 -3.93 -8.09
N VAL A 93 0.92 -4.65 -8.56
CA VAL A 93 2.01 -5.16 -7.71
C VAL A 93 2.85 -4.02 -7.14
N SER A 94 3.12 -2.97 -7.91
CA SER A 94 3.84 -1.79 -7.42
C SER A 94 3.09 -1.11 -6.27
N MET A 95 1.78 -0.88 -6.42
CA MET A 95 0.94 -0.31 -5.35
C MET A 95 0.87 -1.22 -4.13
N GLN A 96 0.72 -2.52 -4.33
CA GLN A 96 0.67 -3.48 -3.23
C GLN A 96 1.97 -3.48 -2.42
N ASN A 97 3.13 -3.36 -3.07
CA ASN A 97 4.44 -3.27 -2.41
C ASN A 97 4.69 -1.91 -1.74
N ALA A 98 4.03 -0.84 -2.20
CA ALA A 98 4.13 0.47 -1.58
C ALA A 98 3.27 0.60 -0.31
N LEU A 99 2.26 -0.26 -0.15
CA LEU A 99 1.41 -0.29 1.04
C LEU A 99 2.18 -0.84 2.24
N VAL A 100 2.40 0.03 3.23
CA VAL A 100 3.03 -0.33 4.50
C VAL A 100 2.08 -0.07 5.68
N PRO A 101 2.30 -0.67 6.87
CA PRO A 101 1.47 -0.42 8.06
C PRO A 101 1.36 1.05 8.47
N ALA A 102 2.36 1.88 8.14
CA ALA A 102 2.34 3.32 8.37
C ALA A 102 1.45 4.09 7.37
N THR A 103 0.87 3.45 6.35
CA THR A 103 0.06 4.14 5.35
C THR A 103 -1.26 4.61 5.97
N PRO A 104 -1.58 5.92 5.87
CA PRO A 104 -2.85 6.45 6.32
C PRO A 104 -4.06 5.75 5.67
N ALA A 105 -5.13 5.58 6.43
CA ALA A 105 -6.33 4.87 5.97
C ALA A 105 -6.98 5.52 4.74
N ASP A 106 -6.93 6.85 4.63
CA ASP A 106 -7.48 7.63 3.52
C ASP A 106 -6.87 7.25 2.16
N VAL A 107 -5.63 6.74 2.14
CA VAL A 107 -4.97 6.26 0.91
C VAL A 107 -4.89 4.74 0.87
N ALA A 108 -4.71 4.09 2.01
CA ALA A 108 -4.56 2.65 2.08
C ALA A 108 -5.83 1.90 1.62
N GLU A 109 -7.01 2.40 1.98
CA GLU A 109 -8.27 1.79 1.56
C GLU A 109 -8.54 1.92 0.05
N PRO A 110 -8.49 3.13 -0.55
CA PRO A 110 -8.61 3.27 -2.00
C PRO A 110 -7.55 2.48 -2.77
N ALA A 111 -6.30 2.47 -2.31
CA ALA A 111 -5.23 1.70 -2.95
C ALA A 111 -5.48 0.19 -2.93
N ARG A 112 -5.94 -0.36 -1.79
CA ARG A 112 -6.35 -1.78 -1.73
C ARG A 112 -7.53 -2.07 -2.65
N ARG A 113 -8.48 -1.13 -2.77
CA ARG A 113 -9.62 -1.27 -3.68
C ARG A 113 -9.18 -1.28 -5.14
N VAL A 114 -8.24 -0.43 -5.54
CA VAL A 114 -7.65 -0.45 -6.89
C VAL A 114 -6.98 -1.81 -7.14
N VAL A 115 -6.16 -2.29 -6.19
CA VAL A 115 -5.51 -3.60 -6.31
C VAL A 115 -6.53 -4.71 -6.54
N GLN A 116 -7.59 -4.76 -5.73
CA GLN A 116 -8.62 -5.79 -5.83
C GLN A 116 -9.39 -5.71 -7.15
N THR A 117 -9.93 -4.54 -7.48
CA THR A 117 -10.76 -4.35 -8.69
C THR A 117 -9.96 -4.53 -9.98
N ASN A 118 -8.67 -4.21 -9.99
CA ASN A 118 -7.79 -4.53 -11.13
C ASN A 118 -7.61 -6.03 -11.31
N LEU A 119 -7.40 -6.78 -10.23
CA LEU A 119 -7.29 -8.25 -10.30
C LEU A 119 -8.62 -8.87 -10.75
N ASP A 120 -9.76 -8.35 -10.30
CA ASP A 120 -11.09 -8.80 -10.73
C ASP A 120 -11.31 -8.52 -12.23
N LEU A 121 -10.93 -7.32 -12.72
CA LEU A 121 -10.97 -6.99 -14.13
C LEU A 121 -10.07 -7.92 -14.96
N MET A 122 -8.87 -8.23 -14.48
CA MET A 122 -7.97 -9.16 -15.15
C MET A 122 -8.55 -10.58 -15.20
N ASN A 123 -9.11 -11.06 -14.10
CA ASN A 123 -9.75 -12.38 -14.03
C ASN A 123 -10.96 -12.45 -14.98
N ALA A 124 -11.79 -11.41 -15.02
CA ALA A 124 -12.91 -11.33 -15.96
C ALA A 124 -12.42 -11.29 -17.42
N ALA A 125 -11.40 -10.48 -17.71
CA ALA A 125 -10.87 -10.32 -19.05
C ALA A 125 -10.20 -11.60 -19.58
N LEU A 126 -9.40 -12.29 -18.76
CA LEU A 126 -8.68 -13.52 -19.11
C LEU A 126 -9.56 -14.78 -19.05
N GLY A 127 -10.62 -14.76 -18.24
CA GLY A 127 -11.56 -15.87 -18.10
C GLY A 127 -12.57 -15.97 -19.24
N GLN A 128 -13.59 -16.81 -19.07
CA GLN A 128 -14.74 -16.92 -19.99
C GLN A 128 -15.90 -15.99 -19.58
N ALA A 129 -15.62 -14.91 -18.83
CA ALA A 129 -16.64 -13.96 -18.39
C ALA A 129 -17.34 -13.33 -19.60
N ASN A 130 -18.63 -13.08 -19.46
CA ASN A 130 -19.42 -12.42 -20.50
C ASN A 130 -19.12 -10.92 -20.56
N ILE A 131 -19.54 -10.25 -21.64
CA ILE A 131 -19.21 -8.84 -21.86
C ILE A 131 -19.76 -7.90 -20.77
N ASN A 132 -20.90 -8.25 -20.16
CA ASN A 132 -21.49 -7.45 -19.08
C ASN A 132 -20.67 -7.56 -17.79
N GLU A 133 -20.14 -8.75 -17.50
CA GLU A 133 -19.24 -8.97 -16.35
C GLU A 133 -17.91 -8.22 -16.52
N VAL A 134 -17.31 -8.27 -17.72
CA VAL A 134 -16.09 -7.51 -18.02
C VAL A 134 -16.34 -6.01 -17.92
N LYS A 135 -17.49 -5.52 -18.41
CA LYS A 135 -17.87 -4.12 -18.28
C LYS A 135 -18.04 -3.71 -16.81
N ALA A 136 -18.77 -4.51 -16.02
CA ALA A 136 -18.98 -4.22 -14.60
C ALA A 136 -17.66 -4.18 -13.82
N ALA A 137 -16.74 -5.12 -14.10
CA ALA A 137 -15.40 -5.12 -13.51
C ALA A 137 -14.58 -3.89 -13.93
N ASN A 138 -14.70 -3.47 -15.19
CA ASN A 138 -14.02 -2.29 -15.70
C ASN A 138 -14.55 -1.00 -15.06
N ASP A 139 -15.87 -0.86 -14.93
CA ASP A 139 -16.50 0.28 -14.26
C ASP A 139 -16.09 0.34 -12.78
N ALA A 140 -16.00 -0.81 -12.09
CA ALA A 140 -15.54 -0.90 -10.72
C ALA A 140 -14.05 -0.51 -10.57
N SER A 141 -13.20 -0.96 -11.49
CA SER A 141 -11.78 -0.56 -11.55
C SER A 141 -11.63 0.95 -11.76
N ASN A 142 -12.34 1.54 -12.72
CA ASN A 142 -12.33 2.98 -12.95
C ASN A 142 -12.79 3.77 -11.71
N GLY A 143 -13.88 3.36 -11.06
CA GLY A 143 -14.34 4.01 -9.84
C GLY A 143 -13.34 3.91 -8.67
N ALA A 144 -12.59 2.81 -8.58
CA ALA A 144 -11.52 2.67 -7.60
C ALA A 144 -10.32 3.59 -7.92
N VAL A 145 -9.95 3.70 -9.20
CA VAL A 145 -8.91 4.61 -9.69
C VAL A 145 -9.28 6.05 -9.37
N ASP A 146 -10.51 6.48 -9.64
CA ASP A 146 -11.00 7.83 -9.33
C ASP A 146 -10.96 8.16 -7.83
N ALA A 147 -11.33 7.19 -6.99
CA ALA A 147 -11.24 7.35 -5.54
C ALA A 147 -9.79 7.52 -5.07
N LEU A 148 -8.84 6.78 -5.66
CA LEU A 148 -7.43 6.90 -5.32
C LEU A 148 -6.80 8.18 -5.87
N LEU A 149 -7.19 8.63 -7.08
CA LEU A 149 -6.81 9.94 -7.63
C LEU A 149 -7.20 11.05 -6.66
N SER A 150 -8.44 11.03 -6.18
CA SER A 150 -8.96 11.98 -5.19
C SER A 150 -8.16 11.94 -3.88
N ALA A 151 -7.89 10.76 -3.34
CA ALA A 151 -7.15 10.59 -2.09
C ALA A 151 -5.67 11.05 -2.18
N CYS A 152 -5.08 10.91 -3.36
CA CYS A 152 -3.72 11.33 -3.67
C CYS A 152 -3.61 12.78 -4.14
N GLY A 153 -4.73 13.47 -4.38
CA GLY A 153 -4.75 14.83 -4.93
C GLY A 153 -4.19 14.93 -6.35
N LEU A 154 -4.36 13.87 -7.15
CA LEU A 154 -3.91 13.78 -8.53
C LEU A 154 -5.02 14.23 -9.50
N PRO A 155 -4.68 14.73 -10.70
CA PRO A 155 -5.67 15.10 -11.71
C PRO A 155 -6.47 13.90 -12.24
N HIS A 156 -7.75 14.12 -12.55
CA HIS A 156 -8.64 13.15 -13.21
C HIS A 156 -8.52 13.19 -14.73
#